data_AF-A0A7S1UNQ4-F1
#
_entry.id   AF-A0A7S1UNQ4-F1
#
_cell.length_a   1.000
_cell.length_b   1.000
_cell.length_c   1.000
_cell.angle_alpha   90.00
_cell.angle_beta   90.00
_cell.angle_gamma   90.00
#
_symmetry.space_group_name_H-M   'P 1'
#
loop_
_entity.id
_entity.type
_entity.pdbx_description
1 polymer ?
#
loop_
_entity_poly.entity_id
_entity_poly.type
_entity_poly.pdbx_seq_one_letter_code
_entity_poly.pdbx_strand_id
1 'polypeptide(L)'
;YESLFEPEQRLYYDPFAYAMFPGANVQEWMGTNMLDTLYGWMGMTGFCPMISIRTKWLDDCILERKDGGAKQLIILGAGYDTRGFRLDINKNFKVWEVDQ
;
A
#
# COMPACT_ATOMS: atom_id res chain seq x y z
N TYR A 1 -7.87 3.27 -1.52
CA TYR A 1 -7.73 4.60 -2.12
C TYR A 1 -7.01 4.49 -3.45
N GLU A 2 -5.76 4.01 -3.52
CA GLU A 2 -5.02 3.90 -4.79
C GLU A 2 -5.73 3.06 -5.88
N SER A 3 -6.36 1.95 -5.49
CA SER A 3 -7.11 1.08 -6.39
C SER A 3 -8.32 1.76 -7.06
N LEU A 4 -8.75 2.93 -6.58
CA LEU A 4 -9.87 3.68 -7.12
C LEU A 4 -9.49 4.52 -8.35
N PHE A 5 -8.20 4.72 -8.60
CA PHE A 5 -7.73 5.39 -9.82
C PHE A 5 -7.70 4.42 -11.00
N GLU A 6 -7.69 4.96 -12.22
CA GLU A 6 -7.43 4.17 -13.43
C GLU A 6 -6.00 3.60 -13.41
N PRO A 7 -5.75 2.42 -14.00
CA PRO A 7 -4.45 1.75 -13.93
C PRO A 7 -3.24 2.63 -14.28
N GLU A 8 -3.38 3.53 -15.26
CA GLU A 8 -2.32 4.42 -15.74
C GLU A 8 -1.99 5.56 -14.75
N GLN A 9 -2.90 5.84 -13.82
CA GLN A 9 -2.74 6.90 -12.82
C GLN A 9 -2.22 6.37 -11.48
N ARG A 10 -2.24 5.04 -11.28
CA ARG A 10 -1.82 4.41 -10.03
C ARG A 10 -0.31 4.47 -9.87
N LEU A 11 0.13 4.86 -8.68
CA LEU A 11 1.52 4.79 -8.25
C LEU A 11 1.97 3.34 -8.02
N TYR A 12 1.06 2.50 -7.52
CA TYR A 12 1.30 1.08 -7.26
C TYR A 12 -0.02 0.31 -7.34
N TYR A 13 0.08 -1.01 -7.39
CA TYR A 13 -1.08 -1.89 -7.36
C TYR A 13 -1.00 -2.85 -6.17
N ASP A 14 -2.06 -2.89 -5.38
CA ASP A 14 -2.28 -3.85 -4.31
C ASP A 14 -3.62 -4.57 -4.57
N PRO A 15 -3.58 -5.83 -5.06
CA PRO A 15 -4.79 -6.57 -5.40
C PRO A 15 -5.57 -7.03 -4.16
N PHE A 16 -4.96 -6.99 -2.97
CA PHE A 16 -5.53 -7.53 -1.74
C PHE A 16 -6.20 -6.44 -0.89
N ALA A 17 -5.78 -5.19 -1.02
CA ALA A 17 -6.26 -4.07 -0.20
C ALA A 17 -7.80 -3.95 -0.15
N TYR A 18 -8.49 -4.17 -1.28
CA TYR A 18 -9.95 -4.12 -1.32
C TYR A 18 -10.59 -5.21 -0.47
N ALA A 19 -10.10 -6.45 -0.57
CA ALA A 19 -10.65 -7.58 0.15
C ALA A 19 -10.33 -7.53 1.65
N MET A 20 -9.20 -6.92 2.02
CA MET A 20 -8.74 -6.87 3.42
C MET A 20 -9.27 -5.69 4.21
N PHE A 21 -9.73 -4.60 3.57
CA PHE A 21 -10.18 -3.40 4.26
C PHE A 21 -11.69 -3.43 4.58
N PRO A 22 -12.10 -3.51 5.86
CA PRO A 22 -13.51 -3.41 6.21
C PRO A 22 -14.06 -2.04 5.81
N GLY A 23 -15.06 -2.03 4.92
CA GLY A 23 -15.62 -0.80 4.35
C GLY A 23 -15.04 -0.40 2.99
N ALA A 24 -14.29 -1.28 2.32
CA ALA A 24 -13.78 -1.02 0.96
C ALA A 24 -14.88 -0.67 -0.04
N ASN A 25 -16.04 -1.32 0.05
CA ASN A 25 -17.22 -1.01 -0.77
C ASN A 25 -17.78 0.41 -0.53
N VAL A 26 -17.80 0.86 0.73
CA VAL A 26 -18.25 2.22 1.09
C VAL A 26 -17.23 3.25 0.61
N GLN A 27 -15.93 2.95 0.77
CA GLN A 27 -14.84 3.78 0.27
C GLN A 27 -14.88 3.91 -1.27
N GLU A 28 -15.15 2.81 -1.97
CA GLU A 28 -15.32 2.78 -3.42
C GLU A 28 -16.52 3.60 -3.86
N TRP A 29 -17.68 3.43 -3.20
CA TRP A 29 -18.87 4.22 -3.48
C TRP A 29 -18.66 5.73 -3.28
N MET A 30 -17.89 6.14 -2.27
CA MET A 30 -17.56 7.55 -2.05
C MET A 30 -16.64 8.12 -3.14
N GLY A 31 -15.69 7.32 -3.62
CA GLY A 31 -14.66 7.78 -4.54
C GLY A 31 -13.64 8.72 -3.88
N THR A 32 -12.57 9.05 -4.63
CA THR A 32 -11.41 9.79 -4.11
C THR A 32 -11.75 11.21 -3.68
N ASN A 33 -12.53 11.95 -4.48
CA ASN A 33 -12.89 13.35 -4.19
C ASN A 33 -13.67 13.53 -2.88
N MET A 34 -14.64 12.66 -2.60
CA MET A 34 -15.44 12.74 -1.37
C MET A 34 -14.60 12.36 -0.16
N LEU A 35 -13.74 11.34 -0.29
CA LEU A 35 -12.79 10.95 0.75
C LEU A 35 -11.84 12.09 1.10
N ASP A 36 -11.23 12.72 0.10
CA ASP A 36 -10.30 13.83 0.32
C ASP A 36 -10.99 15.04 0.96
N THR A 37 -12.24 15.31 0.56
CA THR A 37 -13.06 16.36 1.19
C THR A 37 -13.35 16.01 2.66
N LEU A 38 -13.80 14.79 2.95
CA LEU A 38 -14.11 14.33 4.30
C LEU A 38 -12.88 14.42 5.21
N TYR A 39 -11.75 13.89 4.77
CA TYR A 39 -10.50 13.98 5.53
C TYR A 39 -10.05 15.43 5.71
N GLY A 40 -10.26 16.29 4.71
CA GLY A 40 -10.00 17.72 4.82
C GLY A 40 -10.83 18.40 5.93
N TRP A 41 -12.14 18.11 5.99
CA TRP A 41 -13.02 18.60 7.07
C TRP A 41 -12.61 18.11 8.46
N MET A 42 -12.00 16.92 8.55
CA MET A 42 -11.43 16.38 9.79
C MET A 42 -10.05 16.95 10.14
N GLY A 43 -9.50 17.89 9.35
CA GLY A 43 -8.16 18.44 9.55
C GLY A 43 -7.03 17.52 9.09
N MET A 44 -7.34 16.49 8.29
CA MET A 44 -6.42 15.47 7.79
C MET A 44 -6.18 15.60 6.27
N THR A 45 -6.12 16.83 5.77
CA THR A 45 -5.87 17.10 4.34
C THR A 45 -4.64 16.35 3.83
N GLY A 46 -4.78 15.65 2.71
CA GLY A 46 -3.68 14.90 2.09
C GLY A 46 -3.37 13.56 2.74
N PHE A 47 -4.19 13.08 3.69
CA PHE A 47 -3.98 11.80 4.36
C PHE A 47 -3.92 10.61 3.40
N CYS A 48 -4.89 10.48 2.50
CA CYS A 48 -4.92 9.40 1.52
C CYS A 48 -3.74 9.46 0.53
N PRO A 49 -3.44 10.62 -0.10
CA PRO A 49 -2.22 10.77 -0.90
C PRO A 49 -0.93 10.45 -0.13
N MET A 50 -0.82 10.84 1.13
CA MET A 50 0.33 10.53 1.98
C MET A 50 0.50 9.01 2.16
N ILE A 51 -0.59 8.28 2.42
CA ILE A 51 -0.54 6.80 2.50
C ILE A 51 -0.08 6.21 1.17
N SER A 52 -0.60 6.69 0.05
CA SER A 52 -0.20 6.20 -1.27
C SER A 52 1.28 6.43 -1.57
N ILE A 53 1.77 7.66 -1.35
CA ILE A 53 3.18 8.02 -1.57
C ILE A 53 4.10 7.22 -0.65
N ARG A 54 3.75 7.10 0.64
CA ARG A 54 4.49 6.28 1.61
C ARG A 54 4.59 4.83 1.13
N THR A 55 3.48 4.28 0.64
CA THR A 55 3.42 2.90 0.18
C THR A 55 4.33 2.68 -1.02
N LYS A 56 4.24 3.56 -2.04
CA LYS A 56 5.12 3.53 -3.22
C LYS A 56 6.60 3.68 -2.86
N TRP A 57 6.92 4.64 -2.01
CA TRP A 57 8.32 4.90 -1.61
C TRP A 57 8.94 3.70 -0.89
N LEU A 58 8.19 3.05 0.01
CA LEU A 58 8.65 1.83 0.67
C LEU A 58 8.83 0.67 -0.33
N ASP A 59 7.90 0.50 -1.27
CA ASP A 59 8.00 -0.53 -2.30
C ASP A 59 9.26 -0.34 -3.15
N ASP A 60 9.53 0.88 -3.59
CA ASP A 60 10.72 1.22 -4.37
C ASP A 60 12.00 0.92 -3.58
N CYS A 61 12.05 1.33 -2.31
CA CYS A 61 13.18 1.04 -1.43
C CYS A 61 13.41 -0.46 -1.28
N ILE A 62 12.35 -1.26 -1.13
CA ILE A 62 12.47 -2.71 -0.98
C ILE A 62 13.02 -3.33 -2.27
N LEU A 63 12.48 -2.96 -3.43
CA LEU A 63 12.92 -3.48 -4.72
C LEU A 63 14.37 -3.08 -5.02
N GLU A 64 14.74 -1.82 -4.77
CA GLU A 64 16.12 -1.35 -4.92
C GLU A 64 17.09 -2.16 -4.04
N ARG A 65 16.74 -2.41 -2.78
CA ARG A 65 17.60 -3.19 -1.87
C ARG A 65 17.68 -4.66 -2.26
N LYS A 66 16.57 -5.25 -2.73
CA LYS A 66 16.54 -6.60 -3.29
C LYS A 66 17.50 -6.70 -4.48
N ASP A 67 17.42 -5.77 -5.41
CA ASP A 67 18.27 -5.76 -6.61
C ASP A 67 19.73 -5.43 -6.28
N GLY A 68 19.96 -4.66 -5.21
CA GLY A 68 21.27 -4.45 -4.58
C GLY A 68 21.82 -5.65 -3.82
N GLY A 69 21.14 -6.80 -3.83
CA GLY A 69 21.65 -8.06 -3.28
C GLY A 69 21.18 -8.40 -1.86
N ALA A 70 20.28 -7.60 -1.27
CA ALA A 70 19.62 -7.99 -0.03
C ALA A 70 18.92 -9.35 -0.21
N LYS A 71 18.87 -10.13 0.87
CA LYS A 71 18.32 -11.50 0.85
C LYS A 71 17.07 -11.67 1.69
N GLN A 72 16.76 -10.71 2.55
CA GLN A 72 15.66 -10.79 3.48
C GLN A 72 14.99 -9.42 3.66
N LEU A 73 13.67 -9.41 3.79
CA LEU A 73 12.86 -8.30 4.25
C LEU A 73 12.21 -8.72 5.57
N ILE A 74 12.26 -7.85 6.58
CA ILE A 74 11.55 -8.02 7.84
C ILE A 74 10.59 -6.84 7.96
N ILE A 75 9.29 -7.13 7.99
CA ILE A 75 8.21 -6.15 8.16
C ILE A 75 7.77 -6.22 9.62
N LEU A 76 8.01 -5.15 10.36
CA LEU A 76 7.64 -5.04 11.78
C LEU A 76 6.29 -4.33 11.89
N GLY A 77 5.36 -4.91 12.64
CA GLY A 77 3.97 -4.44 12.70
C GLY A 77 3.30 -4.58 11.34
N ALA A 78 3.39 -5.78 10.76
CA ALA A 78 2.97 -6.04 9.38
C ALA A 78 1.49 -5.72 9.15
N GLY A 79 0.59 -6.02 10.09
CA GLY A 79 -0.83 -5.71 9.99
C GLY A 79 -1.45 -6.17 8.67
N TYR A 80 -1.95 -5.22 7.88
CA TYR A 80 -2.51 -5.45 6.54
C TYR A 80 -1.49 -5.22 5.40
N ASP A 81 -0.20 -5.32 5.69
CA ASP A 81 0.85 -5.23 4.67
C ASP A 81 0.82 -6.48 3.79
N THR A 82 0.80 -6.27 2.47
CA THR A 82 0.67 -7.34 1.47
C THR A 82 1.90 -7.45 0.59
N ARG A 83 2.98 -6.73 0.92
CA ARG A 83 4.22 -6.68 0.12
C ARG A 83 4.83 -8.04 -0.14
N GLY A 84 4.80 -8.94 0.86
CA GLY A 84 5.27 -10.32 0.72
C GLY A 84 4.55 -11.10 -0.37
N PHE A 85 3.30 -10.72 -0.69
CA PHE A 85 2.46 -11.37 -1.69
C PHE A 85 2.47 -10.67 -3.05
N ARG A 86 2.60 -9.33 -3.08
CA ARG A 86 2.39 -8.54 -4.31
C ARG A 86 3.66 -7.99 -4.97
N LEU A 87 4.76 -7.82 -4.23
CA LEU A 87 6.01 -7.35 -4.83
C LEU A 87 6.67 -8.50 -5.60
N ASP A 88 7.43 -8.16 -6.65
CA ASP A 88 8.22 -9.15 -7.39
C ASP A 88 9.49 -9.53 -6.62
N ILE A 89 9.30 -10.34 -5.60
CA ILE A 89 10.35 -10.82 -4.73
C ILE A 89 10.74 -12.24 -5.18
N ASN A 90 12.01 -12.46 -5.55
CA ASN A 90 12.45 -13.75 -6.08
C ASN A 90 12.33 -14.87 -5.02
N LYS A 91 12.21 -16.13 -5.47
CA LYS A 91 12.06 -17.31 -4.58
C LYS A 91 13.14 -17.49 -3.51
N ASN A 92 14.31 -16.86 -3.69
CA ASN A 92 15.44 -16.96 -2.77
C ASN A 92 15.50 -15.81 -1.76
N PHE A 93 14.58 -14.85 -1.86
CA PHE A 93 14.49 -13.71 -0.96
C PHE A 93 13.40 -13.98 0.08
N LYS A 94 13.77 -13.96 1.35
CA LYS A 94 12.85 -14.30 2.44
C LYS A 94 12.12 -13.07 2.92
N VAL A 95 10.81 -13.17 3.10
CA VAL A 95 10.00 -12.13 3.76
C VAL A 95 9.55 -12.66 5.10
N TRP A 96 9.82 -11.89 6.15
CA TRP A 96 9.35 -12.16 7.50
C TRP A 96 8.39 -11.05 7.90
N GLU A 97 7.18 -11.44 8.28
CA GLU A 97 6.17 -10.53 8.82
C GLU A 97 6.07 -10.78 10.33
N VAL A 98 6.27 -9.73 11.12
CA VAL A 98 6.28 -9.80 12.59
C VAL A 98 5.17 -8.90 13.10
N ASP A 99 4.19 -9.51 13.76
CA ASP A 99 3.08 -8.84 14.43
C ASP A 99 2.61 -9.67 15.65
N GLN A 100 1.64 -9.15 16.43
CA GLN A 100 1.15 -9.69 17.71
C GLN A 100 0.32 -10.98 17.60
#